data_AF-A0A8T7DY61-F1
#
_entry.id   AF-A0A8T7DY61-F1
#
_cell.length_a   1.000
_cell.length_b   1.000
_cell.length_c   1.000
_cell.angle_alpha   90.00
_cell.angle_beta   90.00
_cell.angle_gamma   90.00
#
_symmetry.space_group_name_H-M   'P 1'
#
loop_
_entity.id
_entity.type
_entity.pdbx_description
1 polymer ?
#
loop_
_entity_poly.entity_id
_entity_poly.type
_entity_poly.pdbx_seq_one_letter_code
_entity_poly.pdbx_strand_id
1 'polypeptide(L)'
;MKSRVARILIASATAMLLAACNTAPKRDAMYAATYPAALPQPVQQGNGAIYQVGYDLTLYEDVRARRIGDILTVRLVESTNATKNASTTLERDNSTSVTNPTILGTSPQFGVPGALPLANTATNSLETSLSSSNNFDGSSDAAQSNSLSGDISVTVADVLP
;
A
#
# COMPACT_ATOMS: atom_id res chain seq x y z
N MET A 1 -41.92 7.65 10.42
CA MET A 1 -41.00 6.81 11.22
C MET A 1 -39.96 6.07 10.36
N LYS A 2 -40.33 5.37 9.27
CA LYS A 2 -39.40 4.58 8.44
C LYS A 2 -38.18 5.34 7.89
N SER A 3 -38.33 6.59 7.46
CA SER A 3 -37.21 7.38 6.91
C SER A 3 -36.19 7.86 7.94
N ARG A 4 -36.58 8.02 9.22
CA ARG A 4 -35.65 8.38 10.30
C ARG A 4 -34.82 7.18 10.75
N VAL A 5 -35.44 5.99 10.81
CA VAL A 5 -34.75 4.73 11.12
C VAL A 5 -33.71 4.39 10.04
N ALA A 6 -34.05 4.58 8.76
CA ALA A 6 -33.12 4.36 7.66
C ALA A 6 -31.89 5.29 7.72
N ARG A 7 -32.07 6.57 8.07
CA ARG A 7 -30.96 7.53 8.22
C ARG A 7 -30.03 7.18 9.38
N ILE A 8 -30.58 6.67 10.48
CA ILE A 8 -29.79 6.24 11.65
C ILE A 8 -28.96 4.99 11.31
N LEU A 9 -29.54 4.03 10.58
CA LEU A 9 -28.81 2.82 10.15
C LEU A 9 -27.67 3.14 9.17
N ILE A 10 -27.90 4.06 8.22
CA ILE A 10 -26.86 4.48 7.28
C ILE A 10 -25.72 5.21 8.02
N ALA A 11 -26.04 6.11 8.96
CA ALA A 11 -25.03 6.81 9.75
C ALA A 11 -24.19 5.86 10.62
N SER A 12 -24.82 4.83 11.21
CA SER A 12 -24.15 3.79 11.98
C SER A 12 -23.20 2.95 11.11
N ALA A 13 -23.63 2.56 9.90
CA ALA A 13 -22.81 1.78 8.99
C ALA A 13 -21.57 2.56 8.51
N THR A 14 -21.75 3.84 8.18
CA THR A 14 -20.63 4.72 7.78
C THR A 14 -19.62 4.90 8.91
N ALA A 15 -20.07 5.05 10.16
CA ALA A 15 -19.17 5.16 11.32
C ALA A 15 -18.32 3.88 11.52
N MET A 16 -18.90 2.71 11.26
CA MET A 16 -18.21 1.42 11.40
C MET A 16 -17.13 1.22 10.32
N LEU A 17 -17.37 1.73 9.10
CA LEU A 17 -16.40 1.72 8.00
C LEU A 17 -15.20 2.64 8.25
N LEU A 18 -15.38 3.77 8.95
CA LEU A 18 -14.29 4.69 9.27
C LEU A 18 -13.31 4.13 10.32
N ALA A 19 -13.76 3.24 11.21
CA ALA A 19 -12.90 2.61 12.21
C ALA A 19 -11.94 1.57 11.63
N ALA A 20 -12.19 1.07 10.41
CA ALA A 20 -11.37 0.05 9.76
C ALA A 20 -10.05 0.57 9.16
N CYS A 21 -9.91 1.89 8.99
CA CYS A 21 -8.74 2.49 8.36
C CYS A 21 -7.55 2.77 9.30
N ASN A 22 -7.62 2.37 10.58
CA ASN A 22 -6.57 2.70 11.55
C ASN A 22 -5.78 1.47 12.00
N THR A 23 -5.10 0.81 11.06
CA THR A 23 -4.14 -0.26 11.37
C THR A 23 -2.78 0.36 11.68
N ALA A 24 -2.48 0.53 12.97
CA ALA A 24 -1.14 0.88 13.39
C ALA A 24 -0.16 -0.24 12.97
N PRO A 25 1.08 0.10 12.55
CA PRO A 25 2.06 -0.90 12.17
C PRO A 25 2.36 -1.83 13.35
N LYS A 26 2.29 -3.14 13.11
CA LYS A 26 2.63 -4.17 14.11
C LYS A 26 4.11 -4.05 14.42
N ARG A 27 4.46 -3.48 15.57
CA ARG A 27 5.84 -3.49 16.09
C ARG A 27 6.16 -4.89 16.58
N ASP A 28 7.29 -5.41 16.16
CA ASP A 28 7.80 -6.69 16.68
C ASP A 28 8.19 -6.51 18.15
N ALA A 29 7.63 -7.36 19.02
CA ALA A 29 7.89 -7.32 20.44
C ALA A 29 9.36 -7.66 20.75
N MET A 30 10.03 -8.42 19.89
CA MET A 30 11.43 -8.81 20.08
C MET A 30 12.41 -7.64 19.90
N TYR A 31 12.02 -6.58 19.19
CA TYR A 31 12.85 -5.39 18.93
C TYR A 31 12.32 -4.14 19.63
N ALA A 32 11.45 -4.29 20.63
CA ALA A 32 10.99 -3.18 21.44
C ALA A 32 12.17 -2.61 22.25
N ALA A 33 12.21 -1.29 22.42
CA ALA A 33 13.17 -0.66 23.34
C ALA A 33 12.92 -1.19 24.75
N THR A 34 13.80 -2.09 25.21
CA THR A 34 13.76 -2.66 26.55
C THR A 34 14.75 -1.91 27.43
N TYR A 35 14.43 -1.80 28.72
CA TYR A 35 15.41 -1.34 29.70
C TYR A 35 16.60 -2.31 29.70
N PRO A 36 17.84 -1.80 29.88
CA PRO A 36 19.00 -2.67 29.99
C PRO A 36 18.75 -3.66 31.13
N ALA A 37 18.98 -4.94 30.85
CA ALA A 37 18.84 -5.98 31.86
C ALA A 37 19.74 -5.61 33.06
N ALA A 38 19.21 -5.76 34.27
CA ALA A 38 20.01 -5.54 35.47
C ALA A 38 21.25 -6.44 35.37
N LEU A 39 22.43 -5.83 35.46
CA LEU A 39 23.68 -6.59 35.55
C LEU A 39 23.48 -7.65 36.64
N PRO A 40 23.74 -8.94 36.36
CA PRO A 40 23.69 -9.95 37.39
C PRO A 40 24.55 -9.48 38.56
N GLN A 41 24.12 -9.72 39.80
CA GLN A 41 25.02 -9.48 40.93
C GLN A 41 26.02 -10.64 41.00
N PRO A 42 27.30 -10.38 41.34
CA PRO A 42 28.26 -11.45 41.51
C PRO A 42 27.74 -12.42 42.56
N VAL A 43 27.61 -13.69 42.18
CA VAL A 43 27.46 -14.76 43.15
C VAL A 43 28.73 -14.76 43.99
N GLN A 44 28.63 -14.27 45.23
CA GLN A 44 29.75 -14.34 46.17
C GLN A 44 30.02 -15.81 46.45
N GLN A 45 31.01 -16.36 45.74
CA GLN A 45 31.50 -17.68 46.09
C GLN A 45 32.16 -17.53 47.46
N GLY A 46 31.78 -18.39 48.42
CA GLY A 46 32.33 -18.41 49.77
C GLY A 46 33.79 -18.89 49.82
N ASN A 47 34.60 -18.51 48.85
CA ASN A 47 36.00 -18.88 48.65
C ASN A 47 36.97 -17.90 49.33
N GLY A 48 36.47 -16.85 49.99
CA GLY A 48 37.28 -15.83 50.66
C GLY A 48 38.07 -14.93 49.69
N ALA A 49 37.87 -15.07 48.38
CA ALA A 49 38.53 -14.25 47.37
C ALA A 49 37.66 -13.04 47.00
N ILE A 50 38.29 -11.87 46.89
CA ILE A 50 37.65 -10.64 46.39
C ILE A 50 37.40 -10.76 44.88
N TYR A 51 38.26 -11.50 44.17
CA TYR A 51 38.14 -11.71 42.72
C TYR A 51 37.06 -12.76 42.40
N GLN A 52 36.14 -12.40 41.51
CA GLN A 52 35.08 -13.30 41.00
C GLN A 52 35.12 -13.29 39.47
N VAL A 53 35.10 -14.48 38.86
CA VAL A 53 35.11 -14.63 37.39
C VAL A 53 33.84 -14.00 36.81
N GLY A 54 34.00 -13.12 35.81
CA GLY A 54 32.92 -12.33 35.21
C GLY A 54 32.74 -10.92 35.81
N TYR A 55 33.46 -10.58 36.89
CA TYR A 55 33.50 -9.26 37.50
C TYR A 55 34.94 -8.78 37.65
N ASP A 56 35.67 -8.81 36.54
CA ASP A 56 37.03 -8.33 36.47
C ASP A 56 37.08 -6.79 36.47
N LEU A 57 37.97 -6.27 37.31
CA LEU A 57 38.30 -4.85 37.38
C LEU A 57 39.46 -4.59 36.42
N THR A 58 39.15 -4.20 35.19
CA THR A 58 40.13 -3.89 34.14
C THR A 58 40.72 -2.49 34.37
N LEU A 59 41.85 -2.41 35.07
CA LEU A 59 42.52 -1.12 35.37
C LEU A 59 43.35 -0.56 34.21
N TYR A 60 43.71 -1.39 33.23
CA TYR A 60 44.63 -1.02 32.13
C TYR A 60 44.17 -1.51 30.75
N GLU A 61 42.93 -1.95 30.62
CA GLU A 61 42.39 -2.33 29.32
C GLU A 61 41.71 -1.13 28.65
N ASP A 62 41.74 -1.10 27.32
CA ASP A 62 41.00 -0.15 26.52
C ASP A 62 39.48 -0.34 26.72
N VAL A 63 38.81 0.73 27.16
CA VAL A 63 37.38 0.72 27.48
C VAL A 63 36.59 0.72 26.17
N ARG A 64 36.41 -0.47 25.61
CA ARG A 64 35.49 -0.71 24.50
C ARG A 64 34.18 -1.26 25.07
N ALA A 65 33.05 -0.79 24.57
CA ALA A 65 31.75 -1.28 24.97
C ALA A 65 31.61 -2.77 24.61
N ARG A 66 31.54 -3.64 25.62
CA ARG A 66 31.42 -5.11 25.50
C ARG A 66 30.41 -5.72 26.46
N ARG A 67 29.92 -4.95 27.44
CA ARG A 67 29.06 -5.43 28.52
C ARG A 67 27.61 -5.07 28.23
N ILE A 68 26.69 -5.86 28.78
CA ILE A 68 25.26 -5.55 28.73
C ILE A 68 25.03 -4.19 29.39
N GLY A 69 24.30 -3.31 28.72
CA GLY A 69 24.04 -1.93 29.16
C GLY A 69 25.02 -0.88 28.63
N ASP A 70 26.11 -1.27 27.97
CA ASP A 70 26.99 -0.29 27.31
C ASP A 70 26.28 0.42 26.15
N ILE A 71 26.58 1.71 25.96
CA ILE A 71 26.02 2.53 24.87
C ILE A 71 27.00 2.51 23.69
N LEU A 72 26.48 2.18 22.51
CA LEU A 72 27.19 2.18 21.24
C LEU A 72 26.58 3.21 20.29
N THR A 73 27.43 3.84 19.48
CA THR A 73 26.98 4.70 18.37
C THR A 73 27.08 3.92 17.08
N VAL A 74 25.94 3.60 16.48
CA VAL A 74 25.85 2.94 15.18
C VAL A 74 25.63 3.99 14.10
N ARG A 75 26.55 4.06 13.14
CA ARG A 75 26.37 4.91 11.95
C ARG A 75 25.52 4.17 10.93
N LEU A 76 24.31 4.66 10.70
CA LEU A 76 23.41 4.18 9.66
C LEU A 76 23.71 4.92 8.36
N VAL A 77 24.10 4.18 7.33
CA VAL A 77 24.26 4.68 5.94
C VAL A 77 23.43 3.78 5.04
N GLU A 78 22.24 4.25 4.66
CA GLU A 78 21.32 3.53 3.79
C GLU A 78 21.10 4.31 2.49
N SER A 79 21.20 3.61 1.36
CA SER A 79 20.86 4.13 0.03
C SER A 79 19.81 3.22 -0.59
N THR A 80 18.62 3.76 -0.80
CA THR A 80 17.47 3.02 -1.33
C THR A 80 17.13 3.60 -2.70
N ASN A 81 17.34 2.79 -3.74
CA ASN A 81 16.91 3.11 -5.10
C ASN A 81 15.69 2.24 -5.42
N ALA A 82 14.52 2.86 -5.49
CA ALA A 82 13.28 2.20 -5.86
C ALA A 82 12.81 2.69 -7.24
N THR A 83 12.49 1.78 -8.14
CA THR A 83 11.87 2.09 -9.43
C THR A 83 10.46 1.52 -9.43
N LYS A 84 9.47 2.35 -9.78
CA LYS A 84 8.07 1.97 -9.85
C LYS A 84 7.56 2.23 -11.26
N ASN A 85 7.33 1.14 -11.98
CA ASN A 85 6.74 1.19 -13.31
C ASN A 85 5.28 0.76 -13.21
N ALA A 86 4.38 1.56 -13.77
CA ALA A 86 2.95 1.28 -13.85
C ALA A 86 2.50 1.46 -15.30
N SER A 87 2.05 0.38 -15.92
CA SER A 87 1.45 0.39 -17.24
C SER A 87 -0.05 0.13 -17.09
N THR A 88 -0.87 0.99 -17.71
CA THR A 88 -2.32 0.89 -17.72
C THR A 88 -2.82 1.03 -19.14
N THR A 89 -3.41 -0.05 -19.65
CA THR A 89 -4.09 -0.09 -20.95
C THR A 89 -5.59 -0.21 -20.70
N LEU A 90 -6.38 0.67 -21.31
CA LEU A 90 -7.82 0.71 -21.18
C LEU A 90 -8.47 0.81 -22.58
N GLU A 91 -9.16 -0.25 -22.97
CA GLU A 91 -9.88 -0.34 -24.24
C GLU A 91 -11.38 -0.27 -23.98
N ARG A 92 -12.09 0.60 -24.72
CA ARG A 92 -13.54 0.71 -24.64
C ARG A 92 -14.17 0.74 -26.02
N ASP A 93 -14.82 -0.37 -26.37
CA ASP A 93 -15.65 -0.51 -27.55
C ASP A 93 -17.13 -0.41 -27.18
N ASN A 94 -17.84 0.50 -27.83
CA ASN A 94 -19.28 0.65 -27.70
C ASN A 94 -19.94 0.54 -29.08
N SER A 95 -20.76 -0.50 -29.25
CA SER A 95 -21.63 -0.64 -30.41
C SER A 95 -23.08 -0.44 -29.96
N THR A 96 -23.79 0.44 -30.65
CA THR A 96 -25.21 0.68 -30.40
C THR A 96 -25.93 0.61 -31.73
N SER A 97 -26.73 -0.44 -31.93
CA SER A 97 -27.59 -0.58 -33.09
C SER A 97 -29.04 -0.31 -32.70
N VAL A 98 -29.70 0.57 -33.44
CA VAL A 98 -31.13 0.78 -33.35
C VAL A 98 -31.75 0.03 -34.53
N THR A 99 -32.37 -1.10 -34.21
CA THR A 99 -33.05 -1.94 -35.20
C THR A 99 -34.33 -1.26 -35.67
N ASN A 100 -34.70 -1.49 -36.94
CA ASN A 100 -35.88 -0.89 -37.54
C ASN A 100 -37.16 -1.24 -36.72
N PRO A 101 -37.98 -0.26 -36.30
CA PRO A 101 -39.18 -0.53 -35.50
C PRO A 101 -40.16 -1.38 -36.30
N THR A 102 -40.72 -2.44 -35.69
CA THR A 102 -41.74 -3.26 -36.35
C THR A 102 -43.11 -2.62 -36.17
N ILE A 103 -43.73 -2.19 -37.26
CA ILE A 103 -45.10 -1.63 -37.26
C ILE A 103 -46.02 -2.69 -37.88
N LEU A 104 -47.04 -3.13 -37.12
CA LEU A 104 -48.03 -4.14 -37.56
C LEU A 104 -47.41 -5.45 -38.08
N GLY A 105 -46.29 -5.90 -37.48
CA GLY A 105 -45.64 -7.16 -37.84
C GLY A 105 -44.72 -7.10 -39.07
N THR A 106 -44.50 -5.92 -39.65
CA THR A 106 -43.59 -5.72 -40.80
C THR A 106 -42.62 -4.57 -40.54
N SER A 107 -41.44 -4.61 -41.16
CA SER A 107 -40.48 -3.51 -41.10
C SER A 107 -40.90 -2.42 -42.10
N PRO A 108 -41.19 -1.19 -41.65
CA PRO A 108 -41.56 -0.11 -42.54
C PRO A 108 -40.36 0.23 -43.42
N GLN A 109 -40.56 0.11 -44.74
CA GLN A 109 -39.66 0.65 -45.75
C GLN A 109 -40.36 1.83 -46.42
N PHE A 110 -39.63 2.92 -46.64
CA PHE A 110 -40.19 4.12 -47.26
C PHE A 110 -39.39 4.52 -48.50
N GLY A 111 -40.10 5.00 -49.52
CA GLY A 111 -39.52 5.53 -50.76
C GLY A 111 -39.57 7.05 -50.77
N VAL A 112 -38.48 7.70 -51.18
CA VAL A 112 -38.38 9.17 -51.32
C VAL A 112 -37.88 9.54 -52.72
N PRO A 113 -38.68 9.33 -53.77
CA PRO A 113 -38.27 9.62 -55.14
C PRO A 113 -38.08 11.13 -55.35
N GLY A 114 -36.84 11.54 -55.67
CA GLY A 114 -36.50 12.91 -56.07
C GLY A 114 -36.41 13.95 -54.95
N ALA A 115 -36.72 13.58 -53.70
CA ALA A 115 -36.72 14.52 -52.56
C ALA A 115 -35.38 14.60 -51.82
N LEU A 116 -34.58 13.52 -51.82
CA LEU A 116 -33.27 13.47 -51.17
C LEU A 116 -32.26 12.71 -52.05
N PRO A 117 -30.96 13.10 -52.05
CA PRO A 117 -29.91 12.43 -52.83
C PRO A 117 -29.44 11.13 -52.16
N LEU A 118 -30.33 10.14 -52.02
CA LEU A 118 -30.01 8.83 -51.45
C LEU A 118 -29.62 7.80 -52.52
N ALA A 119 -28.77 6.84 -52.15
CA ALA A 119 -28.29 5.77 -53.03
C ALA A 119 -29.39 4.78 -53.48
N ASN A 120 -30.49 4.68 -52.72
CA ASN A 120 -31.67 3.90 -53.06
C ASN A 120 -32.92 4.75 -52.74
N THR A 121 -33.84 4.86 -53.70
CA THR A 121 -35.03 5.71 -53.57
C THR A 121 -36.32 4.93 -53.32
N ALA A 122 -36.27 3.59 -53.40
CA ALA A 122 -37.44 2.72 -53.36
C ALA A 122 -37.59 1.94 -52.04
N THR A 123 -36.48 1.60 -51.36
CA THR A 123 -36.49 0.68 -50.20
C THR A 123 -35.56 1.15 -49.08
N ASN A 124 -35.86 2.30 -48.46
CA ASN A 124 -35.09 2.81 -47.33
C ASN A 124 -35.65 2.30 -45.99
N SER A 125 -34.76 1.95 -45.06
CA SER A 125 -35.08 1.54 -43.69
C SER A 125 -34.65 2.62 -42.68
N LEU A 126 -35.21 2.62 -41.47
CA LEU A 126 -34.82 3.51 -40.37
C LEU A 126 -33.75 2.87 -39.46
N GLU A 127 -33.04 1.86 -39.96
CA GLU A 127 -31.94 1.27 -39.22
C GLU A 127 -30.83 2.31 -39.03
N THR A 128 -30.34 2.44 -37.79
CA THR A 128 -29.19 3.29 -37.50
C THR A 128 -28.18 2.52 -36.66
N SER A 129 -26.92 2.54 -37.10
CA SER A 129 -25.80 1.90 -36.40
C SER A 129 -24.82 2.97 -35.96
N LEU A 130 -24.50 3.00 -34.66
CA LEU A 130 -23.47 3.86 -34.09
C LEU A 130 -22.38 2.99 -33.47
N SER A 131 -21.17 3.13 -34.00
CA SER A 131 -19.96 2.49 -33.46
C SER A 131 -19.01 3.55 -32.90
N SER A 132 -18.54 3.36 -31.67
CA SER A 132 -17.53 4.20 -31.04
C SER A 132 -16.47 3.33 -30.37
N SER A 133 -15.22 3.50 -30.78
CA SER A 133 -14.06 2.84 -30.19
C SER A 133 -13.14 3.88 -29.55
N ASN A 134 -12.77 3.69 -28.29
CA ASN A 134 -11.80 4.54 -27.59
C ASN A 134 -10.68 3.66 -27.04
N ASN A 135 -9.44 3.96 -27.42
CA ASN A 135 -8.26 3.28 -26.91
C ASN A 135 -7.43 4.26 -26.06
N PHE A 136 -7.07 3.87 -24.84
CA PHE A 136 -6.20 4.64 -23.95
C PHE A 136 -5.04 3.77 -23.48
N ASP A 137 -3.83 4.14 -23.91
CA ASP A 137 -2.59 3.54 -23.43
C ASP A 137 -1.82 4.59 -22.63
N GLY A 138 -1.48 4.26 -21.39
CA GLY A 138 -0.73 5.12 -20.49
C GLY A 138 0.36 4.34 -19.76
N SER A 139 1.61 4.75 -19.97
CA SER A 139 2.77 4.27 -19.20
C SER A 139 3.22 5.34 -18.20
N SER A 140 3.60 4.92 -16.99
CA SER A 140 4.15 5.77 -15.95
C SER A 140 5.36 5.11 -15.32
N ASP A 141 6.53 5.71 -15.54
CA ASP A 141 7.77 5.33 -14.89
C ASP A 141 8.10 6.37 -13.82
N ALA A 142 8.30 5.90 -12.59
CA ALA A 142 8.69 6.73 -11.47
C ALA A 142 9.96 6.16 -10.82
N ALA A 143 11.03 6.94 -10.85
CA ALA A 143 12.24 6.66 -10.08
C ALA A 143 12.16 7.36 -8.73
N GLN A 144 12.46 6.63 -7.66
CA GLN A 144 12.56 7.16 -6.30
C GLN A 144 13.95 6.80 -5.77
N SER A 145 14.70 7.83 -5.41
CA SER A 145 16.00 7.70 -4.75
C SER A 145 15.91 8.32 -3.37
N ASN A 146 16.21 7.54 -2.34
CA ASN A 146 16.29 8.01 -0.97
C ASN A 146 17.65 7.66 -0.37
N SER A 147 18.25 8.60 0.35
CA SER A 147 19.48 8.38 1.11
C SER A 147 19.24 8.76 2.55
N LEU A 148 19.54 7.86 3.48
CA LEU A 148 19.43 8.08 4.92
C LEU A 148 20.81 7.93 5.54
N SER A 149 21.27 9.01 6.19
CA SER A 149 22.50 9.00 6.98
C SER A 149 22.18 9.52 8.37
N GLY A 150 22.62 8.80 9.40
CA GLY A 150 22.44 9.22 10.78
C GLY A 150 23.21 8.36 11.76
N ASP A 151 23.45 8.89 12.95
CA ASP A 151 24.04 8.14 14.05
C ASP A 151 22.92 7.76 15.04
N ILE A 152 22.88 6.50 15.44
CA ILE A 152 21.89 5.95 16.37
C ILE A 152 22.61 5.45 17.62
N SER A 153 22.18 5.93 18.79
CA SER A 153 22.64 5.40 20.08
C SER A 153 21.85 4.14 20.43
N VAL A 154 22.57 3.03 20.61
CA VAL A 154 21.99 1.73 20.98
C VAL A 154 22.60 1.24 22.28
N THR A 155 21.85 0.43 23.03
CA THR A 155 22.34 -0.24 24.24
C THR A 155 22.51 -1.72 23.98
N VAL A 156 23.60 -2.32 24.47
CA VAL A 156 23.82 -3.76 24.37
C VAL A 156 22.81 -4.50 25.24
N ALA A 157 21.99 -5.37 24.63
CA ALA A 157 20.97 -6.15 25.33
C ALA A 157 21.50 -7.50 25.84
N ASP A 158 22.32 -8.19 25.05
CA ASP A 158 22.93 -9.48 25.39
C ASP A 158 24.25 -9.67 24.64
N VAL A 159 25.14 -10.51 25.17
CA VAL A 159 26.45 -10.85 24.58
C VAL A 159 26.45 -12.34 24.25
N LEU A 160 26.50 -12.66 22.96
CA LEU A 160 26.56 -14.06 22.50
C LEU A 160 28.00 -14.61 22.58
N PRO A 161 28.18 -15.90 22.93
CA PRO A 161 29.48 -16.54 23.05
C PRO A 161 30.20 -16.77 21.72
#